data_AF-T1CC24-F1
#
_entry.id   AF-T1CC24-F1
#
_cell.length_a   1.000
_cell.length_b   1.000
_cell.length_c   1.000
_cell.angle_alpha   90.00
_cell.angle_beta   90.00
_cell.angle_gamma   90.00
#
_symmetry.space_group_name_H-M   'P 1'
#
loop_
_entity.id
_entity.type
_entity.pdbx_description
1 polymer ?
#
loop_
_entity_poly.entity_id
_entity_poly.type
_entity_poly.pdbx_seq_one_letter_code
_entity_poly.pdbx_strand_id
1 'polypeptide(L)' 'GLVIVADGTAEADERIRRALHNDPGIGVARHADAGYPESRALLASARFRVPGERSAPP' A
#
# COMPACT_ATOMS: atom_id res chain seq x y z
N GLY A 1 -4.52 -2.77 13.92
CA GLY A 1 -3.06 -2.73 14.12
C GLY A 1 -2.47 -3.95 13.46
N LEU A 2 -1.32 -3.79 12.81
CA LEU A 2 -0.56 -4.87 12.17
C LEU A 2 0.61 -5.26 13.08
N VAL A 3 0.81 -6.56 13.29
CA VAL A 3 2.02 -7.12 13.90
C VAL A 3 2.48 -8.26 13.02
N ILE A 4 3.77 -8.32 12.73
CA ILE A 4 4.38 -9.37 11.91
C ILE A 4 5.77 -9.72 12.46
N VAL A 5 6.14 -11.00 12.38
CA VAL A 5 7.43 -11.49 12.84
C VAL A 5 8.36 -11.66 11.64
N ALA A 6 9.57 -11.13 11.76
CA ALA A 6 10.66 -11.35 10.81
C ALA A 6 11.60 -12.44 11.37
N ASP A 7 11.31 -13.70 11.05
CA ASP A 7 12.05 -14.87 11.52
C ASP A 7 13.16 -15.33 10.55
N GLY A 8 13.37 -14.61 9.45
CA GLY A 8 14.37 -14.91 8.43
C GLY A 8 13.95 -15.96 7.39
N THR A 9 12.73 -16.50 7.47
CA THR A 9 12.21 -17.43 6.47
C THR A 9 11.75 -16.71 5.20
N ALA A 10 11.84 -17.39 4.05
CA ALA A 10 11.33 -16.88 2.79
C ALA A 10 9.80 -16.63 2.83
N GLU A 11 9.06 -17.41 3.62
CA GLU A 11 7.63 -17.19 3.85
C GLU A 11 7.37 -15.89 4.62
N ALA A 12 8.17 -15.60 5.65
CA ALA A 12 8.07 -14.34 6.37
C ALA A 12 8.40 -13.15 5.48
N ASP A 13 9.42 -13.25 4.64
CA ASP A 13 9.79 -12.20 3.69
C ASP A 13 8.60 -11.83 2.76
N GLU A 14 7.95 -12.84 2.18
CA GLU A 14 6.78 -12.61 1.32
C GLU A 14 5.60 -12.01 2.07
N ARG A 15 5.35 -12.45 3.31
CA ARG A 15 4.30 -11.87 4.17
C ARG A 15 4.63 -10.40 4.51
N ILE A 16 5.87 -10.10 4.86
CA ILE A 16 6.34 -8.75 5.22
C ILE A 16 6.21 -7.81 4.02
N ARG A 17 6.68 -8.23 2.85
CA ARG A 17 6.59 -7.46 1.61
C ARG A 17 5.16 -7.04 1.31
N ARG A 18 4.19 -7.95 1.49
CA ARG A 18 2.77 -7.66 1.28
C ARG A 18 2.19 -6.79 2.40
N ALA A 19 2.41 -7.16 3.65
CA ALA A 19 1.81 -6.48 4.80
C ALA A 19 2.27 -5.02 4.89
N LEU A 20 3.57 -4.77 4.75
CA LEU A 20 4.14 -3.42 4.82
C LEU A 20 3.89 -2.58 3.57
N HIS A 21 3.41 -3.17 2.47
CA HIS A 21 2.91 -2.41 1.33
C HIS A 21 1.43 -2.06 1.48
N ASN A 22 0.62 -3.03 1.90
CA ASN A 22 -0.84 -2.89 1.91
C ASN A 22 -1.35 -2.06 3.10
N ASP A 23 -0.76 -2.20 4.29
CA ASP A 23 -1.20 -1.49 5.51
C ASP A 23 -1.06 0.05 5.38
N PRO A 24 0.08 0.61 4.92
CA PRO A 24 0.12 2.04 4.61
C PRO A 24 -0.71 2.39 3.36
N GLY A 25 -0.77 1.49 2.37
CA GLY A 25 -1.54 1.70 1.13
C GLY A 25 -3.02 1.96 1.39
N ILE A 26 -3.66 1.23 2.31
CA ILE A 26 -5.07 1.48 2.66
C ILE A 26 -5.25 2.81 3.40
N GLY A 27 -4.25 3.24 4.18
CA GLY A 27 -4.25 4.56 4.82
C GLY A 27 -4.23 5.68 3.78
N VAL A 28 -3.32 5.59 2.80
CA VAL A 28 -3.23 6.55 1.70
C VAL A 28 -4.52 6.56 0.87
N ALA A 29 -5.08 5.40 0.55
CA ALA A 29 -6.34 5.29 -0.17
C ALA A 29 -7.50 5.99 0.55
N ARG A 30 -7.62 5.79 1.87
CA ARG A 30 -8.66 6.46 2.68
C ARG A 30 -8.50 7.98 2.68
N HIS A 31 -7.27 8.50 2.74
CA HIS A 31 -7.04 9.94 2.68
C HIS A 31 -7.30 10.49 1.27
N ALA A 32 -6.96 9.74 0.21
CA ALA A 32 -7.30 10.14 -1.15
C ALA A 32 -8.83 10.21 -1.35
N ASP A 33 -9.57 9.22 -0.84
CA ASP A 33 -11.04 9.18 -0.85
C ASP A 33 -11.66 10.36 -0.07
N ALA A 34 -11.04 10.74 1.05
CA ALA A 34 -11.42 11.93 1.82
C ALA A 34 -11.05 13.28 1.15
N GLY A 35 -10.39 13.26 -0.03
CA GLY A 35 -10.10 14.45 -0.83
C GLY A 35 -8.73 15.08 -0.59
N TYR A 36 -7.81 14.44 0.14
CA TYR A 36 -6.47 14.97 0.39
C TYR A 36 -5.60 14.91 -0.88
N PRO A 37 -5.16 16.07 -1.44
CA PRO A 37 -4.42 16.11 -2.71
C PRO A 37 -3.09 15.35 -2.69
N GLU A 38 -2.37 15.39 -1.58
CA GLU A 38 -1.07 14.73 -1.41
C GLU A 38 -1.23 13.21 -1.50
N SER A 39 -2.34 12.69 -0.96
CA SER A 39 -2.64 11.26 -1.00
C SER A 39 -3.03 10.80 -2.41
N ARG A 40 -3.80 11.62 -3.14
CA ARG A 40 -4.10 11.35 -4.57
C ARG A 40 -2.84 11.37 -5.42
N ALA A 41 -1.93 12.31 -5.19
CA ALA A 41 -0.63 12.36 -5.87
C ALA A 41 0.21 11.11 -5.58
N LEU A 42 0.18 10.63 -4.32
CA LEU A 42 0.90 9.43 -3.92
C LEU A 42 0.35 8.16 -4.60
N LEU A 43 -0.97 8.03 -4.75
CA LEU A 43 -1.57 6.93 -5.52
C LEU A 43 -1.22 7.01 -7.01
N ALA A 44 -1.21 8.21 -7.59
CA ALA A 44 -0.83 8.43 -8.98
C ALA A 44 0.64 8.06 -9.27
N SER A 45 1.54 8.15 -8.27
CA SER A 45 2.96 7.78 -8.41
C SER A 45 3.24 6.27 -8.52
N ALA A 46 2.21 5.42 -8.57
CA ALA A 46 2.29 3.96 -8.60
C ALA A 46 2.97 3.32 -7.37
N ARG A 47 3.20 4.09 -6.29
CA ARG A 47 3.77 3.59 -5.04
C ARG A 47 2.86 2.62 -4.30
N PHE A 48 1.54 2.79 -4.46
CA PHE A 48 0.53 1.90 -3.90
C PHE A 48 -0.46 1.53 -5.00
N ARG A 49 -0.91 0.27 -4.99
CA ARG A 49 -1.93 -0.21 -5.91
C ARG A 49 -3.22 -0.45 -5.14
N VAL A 50 -4.26 0.32 -5.46
CA VAL A 50 -5.58 0.20 -4.82
C VAL A 50 -6.59 -0.36 -5.81
N PRO A 51 -7.44 -1.33 -5.41
CA PRO A 51 -8.55 -1.76 -6.24
C PRO A 51 -9.50 -0.61 -6.55
N GLY A 52 -9.90 -0.45 -7.82
CA GLY A 52 -10.85 0.58 -8.26
C GLY A 52 -10.23 1.83 -8.87
N GLU A 53 -8.97 2.15 -8.55
CA GLU A 53 -8.21 3.18 -9.27
C GLU A 53 -7.39 2.52 -10.39
N ARG A 54 -7.64 2.91 -11.64
CA ARG A 54 -6.83 2.46 -12.76
C ARG A 54 -5.41 3.02 -12.60
N SER A 55 -4.48 2.17 -12.16
CA SER A 55 -3.05 2.37 -12.44
C SER A 55 -2.90 2.62 -13.94
N ALA A 56 -2.32 3.75 -14.33
CA ALA A 56 -1.83 3.90 -15.70
C ALA A 56 -0.87 2.73 -16.01
N PRO A 57 -0.87 2.19 -17.24
CA PRO A 57 0.11 1.18 -17.63
C PRO A 57 1.53 1.78 -17.54
N PRO A 58 2.55 0.91 -17.39
CA PRO A 58 3.94 1.34 -17.36
C PRO A 58 4.36 2.09 -18.63
#